data_AF-A0A653PS77-F1
#
_entry.id   AF-A0A653PS77-F1
#
_cell.length_a   1.000
_cell.length_b   1.000
_cell.length_c   1.000
_cell.angle_alpha   90.00
_cell.angle_beta   90.00
_cell.angle_gamma   90.00
#
_symmetry.space_group_name_H-M   'P 1'
#
loop_
_entity.id
_entity.type
_entity.pdbx_description
1 polymer ?
#
loop_
_entity_poly.entity_id
_entity_poly.type
_entity_poly.pdbx_seq_one_letter_code
_entity_poly.pdbx_strand_id
1 'polypeptide(L)'
;MPWWSWILIWVALVALSLLFYVLLGIRLFRQFMATVKDLGAAGEKLGHIGPVEQPAASTDPEGPPPGSAIFASPAVMRHDYEASKWSRREQRRIRRVQRKTDRGQPQALGDLDFT
;
A
#
# COMPACT_ATOMS: atom_id res chain seq x y z
N MET A 1 48.25 13.56 -20.08
CA MET A 1 46.83 13.30 -20.41
C MET A 1 46.46 11.95 -19.83
N PRO A 2 45.81 11.91 -18.66
CA PRO A 2 45.58 10.66 -17.93
C PRO A 2 44.45 9.87 -18.59
N TRP A 3 44.80 9.01 -19.55
CA TRP A 3 43.85 8.11 -20.25
C TRP A 3 43.03 7.24 -19.28
N TRP A 4 43.54 7.06 -18.05
CA TRP A 4 42.95 6.28 -16.96
C TRP A 4 41.63 6.87 -16.46
N SER A 5 41.43 8.19 -16.61
CA SER A 5 40.23 8.88 -16.13
C SER A 5 38.97 8.34 -16.81
N TRP A 6 39.07 7.94 -18.07
CA TRP A 6 37.96 7.36 -18.82
C TRP A 6 37.48 6.03 -18.21
N ILE A 7 38.41 5.16 -17.82
CA ILE A 7 38.09 3.88 -17.18
C ILE A 7 37.41 4.11 -15.83
N LEU A 8 37.90 5.06 -15.03
CA LEU A 8 37.30 5.40 -13.74
C LEU A 8 35.85 5.89 -13.88
N ILE A 9 35.55 6.66 -14.92
CA ILE A 9 34.19 7.12 -15.22
C ILE A 9 33.26 5.94 -15.50
N TRP A 10 33.69 4.99 -16.34
CA TRP A 10 32.89 3.80 -16.65
C TRP A 10 32.65 2.93 -15.42
N VAL A 11 33.68 2.70 -14.61
CA VAL A 11 33.55 1.94 -13.37
C VAL A 11 32.58 2.61 -12.42
N ALA A 12 32.67 3.94 -12.24
CA ALA A 12 31.74 4.69 -11.40
C ALA A 12 30.29 4.60 -11.92
N LEU A 13 30.08 4.73 -13.23
CA LEU A 13 28.76 4.61 -13.87
C LEU A 13 28.17 3.21 -13.67
N VAL A 14 28.95 2.17 -13.90
CA VAL A 14 28.52 0.77 -13.71
C VAL A 14 28.22 0.51 -12.24
N ALA A 15 29.08 0.95 -11.32
CA ALA A 15 28.87 0.78 -9.89
C ALA A 15 27.60 1.49 -9.40
N LEU A 16 27.36 2.73 -9.85
CA LEU A 16 26.16 3.49 -9.53
C LEU A 16 24.90 2.81 -10.07
N SER A 17 24.95 2.34 -11.32
CA SER A 17 23.85 1.60 -11.95
C SER A 17 23.55 0.30 -11.20
N LEU A 18 24.59 -0.47 -10.87
CA LEU A 18 24.46 -1.72 -10.11
C LEU A 18 23.85 -1.45 -8.73
N LEU A 19 24.33 -0.43 -8.02
CA LEU A 19 23.78 -0.02 -6.73
C LEU A 19 22.29 0.32 -6.85
N PHE A 20 21.90 1.08 -7.88
CA PHE A 20 20.51 1.41 -8.13
C PHE A 20 19.65 0.16 -8.36
N TYR A 21 20.13 -0.77 -9.19
CA TYR A 21 19.42 -2.03 -9.44
C TYR A 21 19.30 -2.91 -8.19
N VAL A 22 20.35 -2.98 -7.35
CA VAL A 22 20.32 -3.73 -6.09
C VAL A 22 19.30 -3.11 -5.13
N LEU A 23 19.30 -1.78 -4.97
CA LEU A 23 18.31 -1.10 -4.12
C LEU A 23 16.89 -1.31 -4.63
N LEU A 24 16.68 -1.19 -5.94
CA LEU A 24 15.38 -1.41 -6.58
C LEU A 24 14.94 -2.86 -6.40
N GLY A 25 15.85 -3.81 -6.61
CA GLY A 25 15.63 -5.24 -6.42
C GLY A 25 15.24 -5.59 -4.98
N ILE A 26 15.98 -5.08 -3.99
CA ILE A 26 15.63 -5.27 -2.56
C ILE A 26 14.27 -4.67 -2.25
N ARG A 27 13.97 -3.46 -2.75
CA ARG A 27 12.66 -2.82 -2.54
C ARG A 27 11.53 -3.66 -3.13
N LEU A 28 11.68 -4.10 -4.39
CA LEU A 28 10.68 -4.91 -5.08
C LEU A 28 10.50 -6.27 -4.38
N PHE A 29 11.60 -6.90 -4.00
CA PHE A 29 11.60 -8.18 -3.30
C PHE A 29 10.89 -8.09 -1.96
N ARG A 30 11.15 -7.03 -1.18
CA ARG A 30 10.44 -6.79 0.09
C ARG A 30 8.94 -6.60 -0.12
N GLN A 31 8.54 -5.86 -1.16
CA GLN A 31 7.13 -5.66 -1.47
C GLN A 31 6.47 -6.96 -1.92
N PHE A 32 7.11 -7.71 -2.82
CA PHE A 32 6.62 -8.99 -3.31
C PHE A 32 6.50 -10.02 -2.17
N MET A 33 7.49 -10.10 -1.29
CA MET A 33 7.46 -11.05 -0.19
C MET A 33 6.41 -10.69 0.86
N ALA A 34 6.07 -9.40 1.01
CA ALA A 34 4.92 -8.99 1.81
C ALA A 34 3.61 -9.50 1.21
N THR A 35 3.40 -9.33 -0.11
CA THR A 35 2.21 -9.87 -0.78
C THR A 35 2.15 -11.39 -0.75
N VAL A 36 3.28 -12.10 -0.93
CA VAL A 36 3.34 -13.57 -0.83
C VAL A 36 3.00 -14.03 0.58
N LYS A 37 3.48 -13.33 1.61
CA LYS A 37 3.12 -13.65 3.01
C LYS A 37 1.62 -13.48 3.25
N ASP A 38 1.03 -12.41 2.74
CA ASP A 38 -0.42 -12.17 2.85
C ASP A 38 -1.21 -13.23 2.09
N LEU A 39 -0.73 -13.65 0.91
CA LEU A 39 -1.34 -14.70 0.11
C LEU A 39 -1.18 -16.08 0.74
N GLY A 40 -0.06 -16.35 1.42
CA GLY A 40 0.16 -17.57 2.20
C GLY A 40 -0.78 -17.64 3.40
N ALA A 41 -0.95 -16.54 4.13
CA ALA A 41 -1.91 -16.46 5.23
C ALA A 41 -3.37 -16.62 4.75
N ALA A 42 -3.71 -16.11 3.57
CA ALA A 42 -5.02 -16.34 2.94
C ALA A 42 -5.16 -17.78 2.41
N GLY A 43 -4.09 -18.35 1.86
CA GLY A 43 -4.03 -19.73 1.36
C GLY A 43 -4.18 -20.75 2.48
N GLU A 44 -3.63 -20.49 3.66
CA GLU A 44 -3.79 -21.34 4.83
C GLU A 44 -5.24 -21.33 5.34
N LYS A 45 -5.93 -20.17 5.25
CA LYS A 45 -7.37 -20.07 5.52
C LYS A 45 -8.22 -20.80 4.46
N LEU A 46 -7.83 -20.73 3.18
CA LEU A 46 -8.48 -21.48 2.09
C LEU A 46 -8.26 -22.99 2.22
N GLY A 47 -7.08 -23.44 2.68
CA GLY A 47 -6.76 -24.85 2.91
C GLY A 47 -7.52 -25.49 4.06
N HIS A 48 -8.06 -24.70 4.98
CA HIS A 48 -8.98 -25.16 6.02
C HIS A 48 -10.43 -25.28 5.52
N ILE A 49 -10.71 -24.83 4.29
CA ILE A 49 -11.98 -25.10 3.59
C ILE A 49 -11.79 -26.42 2.82
N GLY A 50 -11.79 -27.54 3.56
CA GLY A 50 -12.29 -28.82 2.99
C GLY A 50 -13.71 -28.61 2.44
N PRO A 51 -14.28 -29.51 1.62
CA PRO A 51 -15.50 -29.25 0.86
C PRO A 51 -16.68 -28.92 1.79
N VAL A 52 -16.83 -27.63 2.10
CA VAL A 52 -17.95 -27.05 2.81
C VAL A 52 -18.86 -26.54 1.71
N GLU A 53 -19.79 -27.42 1.37
CA GLU A 53 -21.20 -27.08 1.18
C GLU A 53 -21.45 -25.57 1.20
N GLN A 54 -21.55 -25.03 -0.01
CA GLN A 54 -21.82 -23.65 -0.38
C GLN A 54 -22.76 -22.94 0.62
N PRO A 55 -22.26 -22.17 1.60
CA PRO A 55 -23.09 -21.27 2.37
C PRO A 55 -23.19 -19.99 1.54
N ALA A 56 -24.42 -19.58 1.30
CA ALA A 56 -24.80 -18.42 0.50
C ALA A 56 -23.85 -17.22 0.65
N ALA A 57 -23.50 -16.64 -0.51
CA ALA A 57 -22.98 -15.30 -0.73
C ALA A 57 -22.86 -14.40 0.52
N SER A 58 -21.64 -14.25 1.04
CA SER A 58 -21.25 -13.07 1.82
C SER A 58 -20.26 -12.26 0.98
N THR A 59 -20.83 -11.34 0.22
CA THR A 59 -20.14 -10.25 -0.47
C THR A 59 -19.52 -9.32 0.58
N ASP A 60 -18.20 -9.36 0.76
CA ASP A 60 -17.44 -8.21 1.28
C ASP A 60 -16.96 -7.40 0.07
N PRO A 61 -17.52 -6.21 -0.21
CA PRO A 61 -17.16 -5.42 -1.38
C PRO A 61 -16.36 -4.19 -0.94
N GLU A 62 -15.03 -4.25 -0.90
CA GLU A 62 -14.30 -2.97 -0.68
C GLU A 62 -12.93 -2.86 -1.33
N GLY A 63 -12.81 -3.41 -2.54
CA GLY A 63 -11.74 -3.04 -3.45
C GLY A 63 -12.13 -3.36 -4.88
N PRO A 64 -12.08 -2.39 -5.82
CA PRO A 64 -12.26 -2.71 -7.23
C PRO A 64 -11.26 -3.80 -7.62
N PRO A 65 -11.68 -4.87 -8.33
CA PRO A 65 -10.76 -5.93 -8.71
C PRO A 65 -9.60 -5.35 -9.52
N PRO A 66 -8.36 -5.84 -9.34
CA PRO A 66 -7.20 -5.30 -10.05
C PRO A 66 -7.46 -5.33 -11.57
N GLY A 67 -7.35 -4.16 -12.21
CA GLY A 67 -7.66 -3.98 -13.65
C GLY A 67 -9.04 -3.37 -13.96
N SER A 68 -9.96 -3.29 -12.99
CA SER A 68 -11.28 -2.66 -13.15
C SER A 68 -11.20 -1.17 -13.52
N ALA A 69 -10.13 -0.47 -13.14
CA ALA A 69 -9.93 0.94 -13.45
C ALA A 69 -9.85 1.25 -14.96
N ILE A 70 -9.49 0.26 -15.80
CA ILE A 70 -9.39 0.46 -17.26
C ILE A 70 -10.77 0.44 -17.92
N PHE A 71 -11.75 -0.25 -17.32
CA PHE A 71 -13.10 -0.45 -17.87
C PHE A 71 -14.21 0.20 -17.03
N ALA A 72 -13.87 0.83 -15.91
CA ALA A 72 -14.85 1.48 -15.04
C ALA A 72 -15.40 2.76 -15.67
N SER A 73 -16.71 2.99 -15.50
CA SER A 73 -17.33 4.26 -15.89
C SER A 73 -16.69 5.44 -15.14
N PRO A 74 -16.37 6.56 -15.82
CA PRO A 74 -15.76 7.74 -15.19
C PRO A 74 -16.54 8.28 -13.98
N ALA A 75 -17.87 8.10 -13.96
CA ALA A 75 -18.70 8.52 -12.83
C ALA A 75 -18.41 7.70 -11.56
N VAL A 76 -18.28 6.39 -11.70
CA VAL A 76 -17.99 5.47 -10.56
C VAL A 76 -16.60 5.74 -10.01
N MET A 77 -15.60 5.92 -10.88
CA MET A 77 -14.24 6.22 -10.46
C MET A 77 -14.12 7.55 -9.70
N ARG A 78 -14.96 8.56 -10.02
CA ARG A 78 -15.00 9.83 -9.27
C ARG A 78 -15.54 9.63 -7.85
N HIS A 79 -16.58 8.81 -7.68
CA HIS A 79 -17.12 8.50 -6.35
C HIS A 79 -16.10 7.74 -5.49
N ASP A 80 -15.45 6.72 -6.07
CA ASP A 80 -14.41 5.94 -5.36
C ASP A 80 -13.20 6.81 -4.99
N TYR A 81 -12.83 7.74 -5.87
CA TYR A 81 -11.75 8.69 -5.61
C TYR A 81 -12.09 9.64 -4.46
N GLU A 82 -13.27 10.26 -4.46
CA GLU A 82 -13.67 11.16 -3.38
C GLU A 82 -13.81 10.38 -2.06
N ALA A 83 -14.40 9.18 -2.05
CA ALA A 83 -14.46 8.32 -0.86
C ALA A 83 -13.05 8.00 -0.31
N SER A 84 -12.12 7.62 -1.20
CA SER A 84 -10.72 7.37 -0.84
C SER A 84 -10.02 8.62 -0.28
N LYS A 85 -10.32 9.79 -0.82
CA LYS A 85 -9.77 11.09 -0.40
C LYS A 85 -10.27 11.48 0.99
N TRP A 86 -11.56 11.26 1.28
CA TRP A 86 -12.13 11.44 2.62
C TRP A 86 -11.50 10.49 3.63
N SER A 87 -11.36 9.21 3.30
CA SER A 87 -10.69 8.22 4.15
C SER A 87 -9.26 8.64 4.52
N ARG A 88 -8.48 9.15 3.56
CA ARG A 88 -7.11 9.65 3.84
C ARG A 88 -7.10 10.89 4.75
N ARG A 89 -8.08 11.77 4.62
CA ARG A 89 -8.21 12.93 5.53
C ARG A 89 -8.54 12.47 6.93
N GLU A 90 -9.47 11.54 7.07
CA GLU A 90 -9.89 11.02 8.37
C GLU A 90 -8.76 10.25 9.06
N GLN A 91 -8.05 9.39 8.34
CA GLN A 91 -6.87 8.71 8.86
C GLN A 91 -5.79 9.68 9.38
N ARG A 92 -5.63 10.86 8.75
CA ARG A 92 -4.72 11.90 9.23
C ARG A 92 -5.24 12.58 10.50
N ARG A 93 -6.56 12.82 10.59
CA ARG A 93 -7.21 13.36 11.79
C ARG A 93 -7.02 12.40 12.96
N ILE A 94 -7.41 11.14 12.79
CA ILE A 94 -7.26 10.07 13.80
C ILE A 94 -5.82 10.00 14.32
N ARG A 95 -4.82 10.00 13.43
CA ARG A 95 -3.40 9.97 13.85
C ARG A 95 -2.98 11.20 14.65
N ARG A 96 -3.53 12.39 14.37
CA ARG A 96 -3.25 13.61 15.15
C ARG A 96 -3.89 13.52 16.53
N VAL A 97 -5.14 13.04 16.59
CA VAL A 97 -5.90 12.85 17.82
C VAL A 97 -5.24 11.82 18.72
N GLN A 98 -4.85 10.66 18.18
CA GLN A 98 -4.12 9.61 18.91
C GLN A 98 -2.82 10.15 19.52
N ARG A 99 -1.98 10.83 18.71
CA ARG A 99 -0.73 11.42 19.21
C ARG A 99 -0.93 12.44 20.34
N LYS A 100 -2.03 13.21 20.30
CA LYS A 100 -2.36 14.17 21.37
C LYS A 100 -2.87 13.47 22.63
N THR A 101 -3.67 12.41 22.44
CA THR A 101 -4.19 11.55 23.52
C THR A 101 -3.05 10.88 24.27
N ASP A 102 -2.10 10.27 23.56
CA ASP A 102 -0.93 9.61 24.14
C ASP A 102 -0.06 10.58 24.97
N ARG A 103 -0.10 11.88 24.63
CA ARG A 103 0.63 12.95 25.32
C ARG A 103 -0.18 13.67 26.39
N GLY A 104 -1.42 13.26 26.64
CA GLY A 104 -2.33 13.91 27.59
C GLY A 104 -2.67 15.36 27.25
N GLN A 105 -2.55 15.76 25.99
CA GLN A 105 -2.83 17.14 25.55
C GLN A 105 -4.32 17.33 25.29
N PRO A 106 -4.90 18.51 25.62
CA PRO A 106 -6.30 18.79 25.34
C PRO A 106 -6.59 18.71 23.83
N GLN A 107 -7.66 18.01 23.48
CA GLN A 107 -8.14 17.89 22.10
C GLN A 107 -9.02 19.09 21.73
N ALA A 108 -9.12 19.39 20.44
CA ALA A 108 -10.02 20.44 19.97
C ALA A 108 -11.47 19.95 20.09
N LEU A 109 -12.40 20.85 20.42
CA LEU A 109 -13.82 20.49 20.59
C LEU A 109 -14.43 19.88 19.30
N GLY A 110 -13.96 20.27 18.11
CA GLY A 110 -14.39 19.68 16.83
C GLY A 110 -13.77 18.30 16.53
N ASP A 111 -12.86 17.81 17.35
CA ASP A 111 -12.36 16.43 17.28
C ASP A 111 -13.21 15.46 18.09
N LEU A 112 -14.13 15.96 18.92
CA LEU A 112 -15.07 15.18 19.69
C LEU A 112 -16.35 15.03 18.86
N ASP A 113 -16.68 13.80 18.48
CA ASP A 113 -17.91 13.50 17.75
C ASP A 113 -19.10 13.68 18.71
N PHE A 114 -19.73 14.86 18.65
CA PHE A 114 -20.99 15.14 19.34
C PHE A 114 -22.17 14.85 18.39
N THR A 115 -22.37 13.57 18.08
CA THR A 115 -23.53 13.07 17.31
C THR A 115 -23.98 11.74 17.87
#